data_AF-A0A957EIF1-F1
#
_entry.id   AF-A0A957EIF1-F1
#
_cell.length_a   1.000
_cell.length_b   1.000
_cell.length_c   1.000
_cell.angle_alpha   90.00
_cell.angle_beta   90.00
_cell.angle_gamma   90.00
#
_symmetry.space_group_name_H-M   'P 1'
#
loop_
_entity.id
_entity.type
_entity.pdbx_description
1 polymer ?
#
loop_
_entity_poly.entity_id
_entity_poly.type
_entity_poly.pdbx_seq_one_letter_code
_entity_poly.pdbx_strand_id
1 'polypeptide(L)'
;PNLATGNPETELDRLISIFRRLNLELYVVDITIPQLRDVGLYVVKVVAPQLLPLATNYCMRYTAAPRLYEAPARMGHPVRDRAQLNPLPQPFA
;
A
#
# COMPACT_ATOMS: atom_id res chain seq x y z
N PRO A 1 -2.07 1.90 14.70
CA PRO A 1 -1.26 1.24 15.74
C PRO A 1 0.17 0.96 15.25
N ASN A 2 1.16 1.17 16.12
CA ASN A 2 2.54 0.78 15.85
C ASN A 2 2.65 -0.76 15.91
N LEU A 3 3.17 -1.38 14.86
CA LEU A 3 3.38 -2.84 14.81
C LEU A 3 4.78 -3.25 15.25
N ALA A 4 5.68 -2.30 15.51
CA ALA A 4 7.08 -2.55 15.82
C ALA A 4 7.23 -3.40 17.09
N THR A 5 7.96 -4.49 16.96
CA THR A 5 8.38 -5.40 18.02
C THR A 5 9.90 -5.46 18.16
N GLY A 6 10.65 -4.91 17.19
CA GLY A 6 12.09 -5.06 17.11
C GLY A 6 12.53 -6.38 16.46
N ASN A 7 11.58 -7.23 16.07
CA ASN A 7 11.81 -8.46 15.33
C ASN A 7 11.06 -8.38 13.97
N PRO A 8 11.78 -8.33 12.83
CA PRO A 8 11.18 -8.13 11.52
C PRO A 8 10.30 -9.32 11.07
N GLU A 9 10.60 -10.55 11.49
CA GLU A 9 9.80 -11.74 11.16
C GLU A 9 8.43 -11.66 11.84
N THR A 10 8.43 -11.33 13.14
CA THR A 10 7.18 -11.14 13.90
C THR A 10 6.32 -10.01 13.32
N GLU A 11 6.96 -8.93 12.89
CA GLU A 11 6.29 -7.78 12.26
C GLU A 11 5.67 -8.15 10.91
N LEU A 12 6.41 -8.90 10.08
CA LEU A 12 5.94 -9.40 8.79
C LEU A 12 4.74 -10.35 8.97
N ASP A 13 4.81 -11.29 9.89
CA ASP A 13 3.72 -12.23 10.16
C ASP A 13 2.44 -11.53 10.62
N ARG A 14 2.58 -10.48 11.45
CA ARG A 14 1.45 -9.63 11.85
C ARG A 14 0.86 -8.88 10.67
N LEU A 15 1.69 -8.31 9.79
CA LEU A 15 1.23 -7.66 8.56
C LEU A 15 0.46 -8.64 7.67
N ILE A 16 1.03 -9.81 7.38
CA ILE A 16 0.37 -10.85 6.57
C ILE A 16 -0.98 -11.25 7.19
N SER A 17 -1.03 -11.39 8.52
CA SER A 17 -2.27 -11.72 9.24
C SER A 17 -3.34 -10.64 9.11
N ILE A 18 -2.95 -9.36 9.10
CA ILE A 18 -3.87 -8.24 8.87
C ILE A 18 -4.45 -8.30 7.45
N PHE A 19 -3.61 -8.51 6.43
CA PHE A 19 -4.08 -8.59 5.03
C PHE A 19 -5.01 -9.78 4.82
N ARG A 20 -4.67 -10.95 5.37
CA ARG A 20 -5.54 -12.14 5.35
C ARG A 20 -6.90 -11.87 6.01
N ARG A 21 -6.92 -11.28 7.20
CA ARG A 21 -8.17 -10.95 7.92
C ARG A 21 -9.04 -9.96 7.15
N LEU A 22 -8.42 -9.02 6.41
CA LEU A 22 -9.11 -8.04 5.59
C LEU A 22 -9.44 -8.54 4.17
N ASN A 23 -9.13 -9.81 3.86
CA ASN A 23 -9.29 -10.42 2.54
C ASN A 23 -8.63 -9.59 1.41
N LEU A 24 -7.41 -9.11 1.67
CA LEU A 24 -6.60 -8.37 0.71
C LEU A 24 -5.50 -9.28 0.16
N GLU A 25 -5.29 -9.22 -1.15
CA GLU A 25 -4.26 -10.02 -1.81
C GLU A 25 -2.89 -9.36 -1.66
N LEU A 26 -1.86 -10.20 -1.53
CA LEU A 26 -0.46 -9.80 -1.51
C LEU A 26 0.30 -10.64 -2.52
N TYR A 27 0.82 -9.97 -3.55
CA TYR A 27 1.73 -10.56 -4.52
C TYR A 27 3.13 -10.10 -4.19
N VAL A 28 4.06 -11.05 -4.06
CA VAL A 28 5.48 -10.79 -3.79
C VAL A 28 6.29 -11.35 -4.94
N VAL A 29 7.13 -10.51 -5.52
CA VAL A 29 8.04 -10.88 -6.59
C VAL A 29 9.47 -10.58 -6.14
N ASP A 30 10.32 -11.61 -6.13
CA ASP A 30 11.76 -11.42 -6.01
C ASP A 30 12.27 -10.84 -7.33
N ILE A 31 12.78 -9.61 -7.27
CA ILE A 31 13.38 -8.91 -8.41
C ILE A 31 14.89 -8.70 -8.20
N THR A 32 15.50 -9.51 -7.31
CA THR A 32 16.92 -9.46 -7.01
C THR A 32 17.73 -9.88 -8.24
N ILE A 33 18.52 -8.95 -8.77
CA ILE A 33 19.47 -9.25 -9.84
C ILE A 33 20.65 -10.07 -9.29
N PRO A 34 21.28 -10.94 -10.10
CA PRO A 34 22.36 -11.83 -9.62
C PRO A 34 23.49 -11.09 -8.88
N GLN A 35 23.92 -9.94 -9.39
CA GLN A 35 25.02 -9.16 -8.81
C GLN A 35 24.71 -8.65 -7.40
N LEU A 36 23.44 -8.38 -7.09
CA LEU A 36 23.02 -8.00 -5.74
C LEU A 36 22.99 -9.21 -4.81
N ARG A 37 22.59 -10.37 -5.32
CA ARG A 37 22.60 -11.62 -4.56
C ARG A 37 24.01 -12.02 -4.14
N ASP A 38 25.00 -11.82 -5.01
CA ASP A 38 26.41 -12.12 -4.73
C ASP A 38 26.99 -11.32 -3.55
N VAL A 39 26.43 -10.13 -3.29
CA VAL A 39 26.81 -9.28 -2.14
C VAL A 39 25.83 -9.38 -0.97
N GLY A 40 24.92 -10.36 -0.99
CA GLY A 40 23.96 -10.61 0.10
C GLY A 40 22.79 -9.62 0.16
N LEU A 41 22.53 -8.87 -0.91
CA LEU A 41 21.40 -7.94 -1.01
C LEU A 41 20.20 -8.58 -1.70
N TYR A 42 19.01 -8.19 -1.26
CA TYR A 42 17.73 -8.69 -1.77
C TYR A 42 16.80 -7.53 -2.10
N VAL A 43 16.06 -7.66 -3.20
CA VAL A 43 15.06 -6.68 -3.64
C VAL A 43 13.77 -7.40 -3.96
N VAL A 44 12.70 -7.00 -3.28
CA VAL A 44 11.35 -7.52 -3.51
C VAL A 44 10.41 -6.41 -3.96
N LYS A 45 9.50 -6.75 -4.86
CA LYS A 45 8.35 -5.90 -5.20
C LYS A 45 7.10 -6.55 -4.64
N VAL A 46 6.39 -5.81 -3.79
CA VAL A 46 5.12 -6.24 -3.20
C VAL A 46 3.98 -5.43 -3.80
N VAL A 47 2.92 -6.09 -4.25
CA VAL A 47 1.74 -5.47 -4.84
C VAL A 47 0.48 -5.97 -4.13
N ALA A 48 -0.37 -5.04 -3.71
CA ALA A 48 -1.70 -5.32 -3.17
C ALA A 48 -2.74 -4.50 -3.97
N PRO A 49 -3.44 -5.09 -4.95
CA PRO A 49 -4.33 -4.38 -5.87
C PRO A 49 -5.45 -3.57 -5.19
N GLN A 50 -5.88 -4.03 -4.01
CA GLN A 50 -6.95 -3.43 -3.23
C GLN A 50 -6.49 -2.18 -2.44
N LEU A 51 -5.19 -1.89 -2.38
CA LEU A 51 -4.66 -0.67 -1.77
C LEU A 51 -4.70 0.52 -2.74
N LEU A 52 -4.61 1.72 -2.19
CA LEU A 52 -4.52 2.93 -3.00
C LEU A 52 -3.04 3.20 -3.34
N PRO A 53 -2.66 3.24 -4.63
CA PRO A 53 -1.29 3.55 -5.00
C PRO A 53 -0.99 5.03 -4.76
N LEU A 54 0.24 5.30 -4.33
CA LEU A 54 0.80 6.64 -4.27
C LEU A 54 1.26 7.03 -5.68
N ALA A 55 0.67 8.08 -6.27
CA ALA A 55 1.11 8.54 -7.58
C ALA A 55 2.32 9.48 -7.43
N THR A 56 3.38 9.23 -8.21
CA THR A 56 4.56 10.12 -8.34
C THR A 56 4.51 10.94 -9.63
N ASN A 57 3.32 11.04 -10.24
CA ASN A 57 3.10 11.82 -11.45
C ASN A 57 1.83 12.66 -11.24
N TYR A 58 1.98 13.98 -11.28
CA TYR A 58 0.91 14.95 -11.13
C TYR A 58 -0.30 14.73 -12.06
N CYS A 59 -0.09 14.14 -13.23
CA CYS A 59 -1.13 13.85 -14.22
C CYS A 59 -1.88 12.53 -13.94
N MET A 60 -1.41 11.69 -13.01
CA MET A 60 -1.99 10.38 -12.70
C MET A 60 -2.73 10.41 -11.36
N ARG A 61 -4.06 10.22 -11.40
CA ARG A 61 -4.89 10.17 -10.19
C ARG A 61 -5.79 8.94 -10.17
N TYR A 62 -5.60 8.08 -9.16
CA TYR A 62 -6.36 6.84 -8.95
C TYR A 62 -7.71 7.08 -8.23
N THR A 63 -8.54 7.95 -8.80
CA THR A 63 -9.82 8.40 -8.21
C THR A 63 -10.96 7.41 -8.33
N ALA A 64 -10.77 6.28 -9.01
CA ALA A 64 -11.78 5.22 -9.15
C ALA A 64 -11.61 4.08 -8.13
N ALA A 65 -10.54 4.08 -7.33
CA ALA A 65 -10.28 3.00 -6.39
C ALA A 65 -11.35 2.94 -5.29
N PRO A 66 -12.03 1.80 -5.05
CA PRO A 66 -13.09 1.69 -4.04
C PRO A 66 -12.64 2.10 -2.63
N ARG A 67 -11.39 1.77 -2.27
CA ARG A 67 -10.77 2.12 -0.99
C ARG A 67 -10.78 3.62 -0.70
N LEU A 68 -10.75 4.49 -1.72
CA LEU A 68 -10.79 5.94 -1.56
C LEU A 68 -12.10 6.42 -0.92
N TYR A 69 -13.19 5.70 -1.15
CA TYR A 69 -14.54 6.05 -0.68
C TYR A 69 -14.98 5.20 0.52
N GLU A 70 -14.59 3.92 0.55
CA GLU A 70 -14.95 3.01 1.65
C GLU A 70 -14.13 3.22 2.92
N ALA A 71 -12.84 3.55 2.79
CA ALA A 71 -11.96 3.67 3.96
C ALA A 71 -12.38 4.80 4.91
N PRO A 72 -12.74 6.02 4.44
CA PRO A 72 -13.25 7.06 5.33
C PRO A 72 -14.48 6.62 6.13
N ALA A 73 -15.45 5.96 5.47
CA ALA A 73 -16.65 5.44 6.15
C ALA A 73 -16.32 4.45 7.27
N ARG A 74 -15.44 3.48 7.00
CA ARG A 74 -14.99 2.50 8.01
C ARG A 74 -14.27 3.14 9.20
N MET A 75 -13.70 4.33 9.02
CA MET A 75 -13.01 5.09 10.07
C MET A 75 -13.93 6.11 10.76
N GLY A 76 -15.21 6.20 10.39
CA GLY A 76 -16.15 7.19 10.92
C GLY A 76 -15.93 8.61 10.38
N HIS A 77 -15.26 8.75 9.24
CA HIS A 77 -15.04 10.04 8.56
C HIS A 77 -16.06 10.27 7.43
N PRO A 78 -16.37 11.54 7.09
CA PRO A 78 -17.23 11.86 5.95
C PRO A 78 -16.68 11.31 4.64
N VAL A 79 -17.53 10.68 3.84
CA VAL A 79 -17.22 10.24 2.47
C VAL A 79 -17.52 11.40 1.52
N ARG A 80 -16.55 11.72 0.67
CA ARG A 80 -16.70 12.73 -0.40
C ARG A 80 -16.86 12.01 -1.74
N ASP A 81 -17.72 12.55 -2.60
CA ASP A 81 -17.79 12.05 -3.98
C ASP A 81 -16.55 12.44 -4.79
N ARG A 82 -16.46 11.95 -6.02
CA ARG A 82 -15.31 12.21 -6.90
C ARG A 82 -15.08 13.70 -7.19
N ALA A 83 -16.15 14.51 -7.27
CA ALA A 83 -16.08 15.93 -7.56
C ALA A 83 -15.58 16.74 -6.36
N GLN A 84 -15.80 16.23 -5.14
CA GLN A 84 -15.38 16.82 -3.88
C GLN A 84 -14.00 16.36 -3.39
N LEU A 85 -13.33 15.48 -4.13
CA LEU A 85 -11.95 15.07 -3.80
C LEU A 85 -11.00 16.28 -3.86
N ASN A 86 -9.93 16.23 -3.07
CA ASN A 86 -8.90 17.26 -3.08
C ASN A 86 -8.44 17.54 -4.54
N PRO A 87 -8.63 18.77 -5.05
CA PRO A 87 -8.26 19.12 -6.41
C PRO A 87 -6.75 19.34 -6.54
N LEU A 88 -6.05 19.60 -5.43
CA LEU A 88 -4.62 19.80 -5.43
C LEU A 88 -3.91 18.47 -5.74
N PRO A 89 -2.76 18.53 -6.42
CA PRO A 89 -1.94 17.34 -6.62
C PRO A 89 -1.58 16.71 -5.29
N GLN A 90 -1.42 15.39 -5.30
CA GLN A 90 -0.87 14.68 -4.15
C GLN A 90 0.55 15.23 -3.87
N PRO A 91 0.93 15.42 -2.60
CA PRO A 91 2.31 15.77 -2.27
C PRO A 91 3.31 14.78 -2.89
N PHE A 92 4.42 15.32 -3.39
CA PHE A 92 5.52 14.56 -4.02
C PHE A 92 5.12 13.74 -5.26
N ALA A 93 4.00 14.09 -5.90
CA ALA A 93 3.63 13.61 -7.22
C ALA A 93 4.46 14.24 -8.34
#